data_AF-A0A9W7CQW6-F1
#
_entry.id   AF-A0A9W7CQW6-F1
#
_cell.length_a   1.000
_cell.length_b   1.000
_cell.length_c   1.000
_cell.angle_alpha   90.00
_cell.angle_beta   90.00
_cell.angle_gamma   90.00
#
_symmetry.space_group_name_H-M   'P 1'
#
loop_
_entity.id
_entity.type
_entity.pdbx_description
1 polymer ?
#
loop_
_entity_poly.entity_id
_entity_poly.type
_entity_poly.pdbx_seq_one_letter_code
_entity_poly.pdbx_strand_id
1 'polypeptide(L)'
;MSMRGFVHDRLKASHEHHIEAVEEITNRYERDIEVKVVSANQLTHDGVEATDMIFSAGGDGTFLKTASFVNTPIPVAGLNTDPKRSEGNLCCYKVDNVTHRFSTALDRLLEGDFKWRLRQRIRVGMVNQDGYWYELPRYALNEVFIAESDASRPSHYNIGIDQHQRESHRSSGILMCTGTGSSAWYSSAVSPILCAYRPANVIQTTNRFCSAHLPTVPNLP
;
A
#
# COMPACT_ATOMS: atom_id res chain seq x y z
N MET A 1 -35.63 17.54 2.81
CA MET A 1 -34.93 18.05 1.61
C MET A 1 -33.67 17.22 1.41
N SER A 2 -33.55 16.50 0.28
CA SER A 2 -32.50 15.48 0.12
C SER A 2 -31.12 16.11 -0.12
N MET A 3 -30.12 15.69 0.66
CA MET A 3 -28.68 16.01 0.54
C MET A 3 -28.01 15.52 -0.76
N ARG A 4 -28.78 15.22 -1.82
CA ARG A 4 -28.25 14.62 -3.06
C ARG A 4 -27.32 15.57 -3.83
N GLY A 5 -27.52 16.89 -3.76
CA GLY A 5 -26.67 17.89 -4.44
C GLY A 5 -25.28 18.06 -3.81
N PHE A 6 -25.22 18.13 -2.47
CA PHE A 6 -23.94 18.30 -1.74
C PHE A 6 -22.95 17.16 -1.99
N VAL A 7 -23.43 15.94 -2.21
CA VAL A 7 -22.55 14.79 -2.51
C VAL A 7 -22.00 14.89 -3.94
N HIS A 8 -22.84 15.22 -4.92
CA HIS A 8 -22.42 15.37 -6.31
C HIS A 8 -21.38 16.50 -6.47
N ASP A 9 -21.67 17.69 -5.98
CA ASP A 9 -20.79 18.85 -6.18
C ASP A 9 -19.46 18.66 -5.44
N ARG A 10 -19.49 18.03 -4.27
CA ARG A 10 -18.28 17.68 -3.51
C ARG A 10 -17.42 16.63 -4.23
N LEU A 11 -18.05 15.64 -4.86
CA LEU A 11 -17.37 14.61 -5.64
C LEU A 11 -16.78 15.20 -6.92
N LYS A 12 -17.56 16.02 -7.63
CA LYS A 12 -17.14 16.72 -8.83
C LYS A 12 -15.93 17.62 -8.54
N ALA A 13 -15.99 18.44 -7.50
CA ALA A 13 -14.86 19.27 -7.08
C ALA A 13 -13.62 18.44 -6.68
N SER A 14 -13.82 17.26 -6.06
CA SER A 14 -12.71 16.34 -5.76
C SER A 14 -12.05 15.82 -7.04
N HIS A 15 -12.88 15.46 -8.01
CA HIS A 15 -12.44 14.92 -9.28
C HIS A 15 -11.68 15.99 -10.08
N GLU A 16 -12.24 17.19 -10.20
CA GLU A 16 -11.61 18.33 -10.88
C GLU A 16 -10.25 18.66 -10.27
N HIS A 17 -10.15 18.79 -8.94
CA HIS A 17 -8.85 19.01 -8.28
C HIS A 17 -7.84 17.88 -8.53
N HIS A 18 -8.30 16.61 -8.55
CA HIS A 18 -7.42 15.49 -8.84
C HIS A 18 -6.91 15.54 -10.28
N ILE A 19 -7.77 15.85 -11.25
CA ILE A 19 -7.39 15.98 -12.65
C ILE A 19 -6.39 17.13 -12.83
N GLU A 20 -6.67 18.31 -12.26
CA GLU A 20 -5.75 19.46 -12.29
C GLU A 20 -4.37 19.10 -11.69
N ALA A 21 -4.34 18.39 -10.56
CA ALA A 21 -3.09 17.95 -9.94
C ALA A 21 -2.31 16.99 -10.85
N VAL A 22 -2.99 16.05 -11.52
CA VAL A 22 -2.36 15.13 -12.47
C VAL A 22 -1.83 15.89 -13.69
N GLU A 23 -2.58 16.85 -14.22
CA GLU A 23 -2.13 17.71 -15.32
C GLU A 23 -0.90 18.52 -14.93
N GLU A 24 -0.88 19.14 -13.74
CA GLU A 24 0.29 19.85 -13.22
C GLU A 24 1.52 18.94 -13.15
N ILE A 25 1.35 17.72 -12.61
CA ILE A 25 2.42 16.73 -12.55
C ILE A 25 2.95 16.43 -13.96
N THR A 26 2.07 16.10 -14.90
CA THR A 26 2.47 15.68 -16.25
C THR A 26 3.13 16.78 -17.07
N ASN A 27 2.66 18.02 -16.93
CA ASN A 27 3.19 19.17 -17.68
C ASN A 27 4.58 19.61 -17.18
N ARG A 28 5.00 19.16 -16.00
CA ARG A 28 6.24 19.63 -15.36
C ARG A 28 7.46 18.78 -15.68
N TYR A 29 7.28 17.60 -16.25
CA TYR A 29 8.40 16.77 -16.65
C TYR A 29 9.16 17.38 -17.83
N GLU A 30 10.48 17.31 -17.76
CA GLU A 30 11.37 17.81 -18.81
C GLU A 30 11.26 16.95 -20.08
N ARG A 31 11.75 17.49 -21.21
CA ARG A 31 11.66 16.84 -22.52
C ARG A 31 12.29 15.44 -22.58
N ASP A 32 13.15 15.10 -21.62
CA ASP A 32 13.89 13.84 -21.58
C ASP A 32 13.23 12.76 -20.70
N ILE A 33 12.10 13.06 -20.05
CA ILE A 33 11.37 12.10 -19.22
C ILE A 33 10.09 11.66 -19.94
N GLU A 34 10.02 10.38 -20.31
CA GLU A 34 8.79 9.80 -20.85
C GLU A 34 7.77 9.58 -19.73
N VAL A 35 6.59 10.18 -19.87
CA VAL A 35 5.52 10.10 -18.87
C VAL A 35 4.31 9.40 -19.45
N LYS A 36 3.89 8.32 -18.78
CA LYS A 36 2.66 7.59 -19.11
C LYS A 36 1.69 7.64 -17.94
N VAL A 37 0.56 8.31 -18.14
CA VAL A 37 -0.53 8.34 -17.15
C VAL A 37 -1.41 7.10 -17.34
N VAL A 38 -1.62 6.35 -16.26
CA VAL A 38 -2.48 5.16 -16.26
C VAL A 38 -3.45 5.26 -15.10
N SER A 39 -4.74 5.00 -15.37
CA SER A 39 -5.73 4.90 -14.30
C SER A 39 -5.37 3.77 -13.35
N ALA A 40 -5.55 3.96 -12.04
CA ALA A 40 -5.28 2.93 -11.05
C ALA A 40 -6.07 1.62 -11.31
N ASN A 41 -7.20 1.67 -12.03
CA ASN A 41 -7.99 0.50 -12.42
C ASN A 41 -7.47 -0.25 -13.66
N GLN A 42 -6.54 0.36 -14.40
CA GLN A 42 -5.93 -0.18 -15.62
C GLN A 42 -4.46 -0.57 -15.41
N LEU A 43 -3.96 -0.53 -14.16
CA LEU A 43 -2.61 -0.97 -13.83
C LEU A 43 -2.44 -2.47 -14.12
N THR A 44 -1.32 -2.81 -14.76
CA THR A 44 -0.88 -4.18 -15.05
C THR A 44 0.56 -4.35 -14.58
N HIS A 45 0.99 -5.61 -14.37
CA HIS A 45 2.38 -5.90 -14.01
C HIS A 45 3.35 -5.46 -15.12
N ASP A 46 3.07 -5.83 -16.37
CA ASP A 46 3.90 -5.44 -17.53
C ASP A 46 4.04 -3.92 -17.67
N GLY A 47 2.96 -3.17 -17.44
CA GLY A 47 2.98 -1.71 -17.52
C GLY A 47 3.79 -1.06 -16.41
N VAL A 48 3.88 -1.70 -15.25
CA VAL A 48 4.68 -1.27 -14.11
C VAL A 48 6.15 -1.63 -14.32
N GLU A 49 6.44 -2.84 -14.77
CA GLU A 49 7.80 -3.35 -14.96
C GLU A 49 8.55 -2.68 -16.12
N ALA A 50 7.83 -2.05 -17.05
CA ALA A 50 8.38 -1.25 -18.14
C ALA A 50 8.80 0.18 -17.73
N THR A 51 8.85 0.51 -16.43
CA THR A 51 9.15 1.87 -15.94
C THR A 51 10.33 1.90 -14.98
N ASP A 52 11.08 3.00 -14.98
CA ASP A 52 12.19 3.20 -14.03
C ASP A 52 11.70 3.66 -12.65
N MET A 53 10.53 4.30 -12.59
CA MET A 53 9.93 4.83 -11.37
C MET A 53 8.43 5.07 -11.56
N ILE A 54 7.69 4.99 -10.45
CA ILE A 54 6.24 5.21 -10.45
C ILE A 54 5.86 6.31 -9.47
N PHE A 55 5.03 7.24 -9.92
CA PHE A 55 4.35 8.20 -9.07
C PHE A 55 2.89 7.83 -8.89
N SER A 56 2.47 7.48 -7.67
CA SER A 56 1.06 7.22 -7.37
C SER A 56 0.36 8.53 -7.02
N ALA A 57 -0.46 9.06 -7.92
CA ALA A 57 -1.24 10.27 -7.70
C ALA A 57 -2.59 9.97 -7.03
N GLY A 58 -2.74 10.33 -5.76
CA GLY A 58 -3.94 10.09 -4.96
C GLY A 58 -3.60 9.91 -3.47
N GLY A 59 -4.49 9.28 -2.71
CA GLY A 59 -4.23 8.98 -1.30
C GLY A 59 -3.44 7.68 -1.07
N ASP A 60 -3.38 7.26 0.19
CA ASP A 60 -2.72 6.01 0.60
C ASP A 60 -3.27 4.77 -0.14
N GLY A 61 -4.57 4.75 -0.46
CA GLY A 61 -5.18 3.66 -1.24
C GLY A 61 -4.60 3.53 -2.64
N THR A 62 -4.30 4.64 -3.32
CA THR A 62 -3.65 4.64 -4.63
C THR A 62 -2.21 4.15 -4.53
N PHE A 63 -1.49 4.58 -3.49
CA PHE A 63 -0.14 4.11 -3.19
C PHE A 63 -0.12 2.59 -2.94
N LEU A 64 -1.01 2.09 -2.08
CA LEU A 64 -1.13 0.67 -1.76
C LEU A 64 -1.47 -0.16 -2.98
N LYS A 65 -2.40 0.32 -3.82
CA LYS A 65 -2.74 -0.36 -5.07
C LYS A 65 -1.53 -0.44 -5.98
N THR A 66 -0.84 0.68 -6.20
CA THR A 66 0.38 0.73 -7.02
C THR A 66 1.44 -0.23 -6.50
N ALA A 67 1.76 -0.17 -5.20
CA ALA A 67 2.73 -1.02 -4.54
C ALA A 67 2.38 -2.52 -4.61
N SER A 68 1.11 -2.88 -4.81
CA SER A 68 0.70 -4.29 -4.97
C SER A 68 1.02 -4.88 -6.35
N PHE A 69 1.27 -4.05 -7.37
CA PHE A 69 1.65 -4.51 -8.73
C PHE A 69 3.16 -4.51 -8.97
N VAL A 70 3.94 -3.87 -8.10
CA VAL A 70 5.40 -3.76 -8.23
C VAL A 70 6.07 -5.04 -7.71
N ASN A 71 6.47 -5.96 -8.57
CA ASN A 71 7.11 -7.20 -8.11
C ASN A 71 8.64 -7.14 -8.14
N THR A 72 9.19 -6.22 -8.94
CA THR A 72 10.61 -5.88 -9.05
C THR A 72 10.96 -4.66 -8.19
N PRO A 73 12.24 -4.35 -7.92
CA PRO A 73 12.65 -3.25 -7.06
C PRO A 73 12.50 -1.87 -7.73
N ILE A 74 11.31 -1.57 -8.26
CA ILE A 74 10.98 -0.28 -8.88
C ILE A 74 10.56 0.72 -7.78
N PRO A 75 11.17 1.91 -7.74
CA PRO A 75 10.78 3.01 -6.87
C PRO A 75 9.32 3.43 -7.01
N VAL A 76 8.64 3.64 -5.88
CA VAL A 76 7.29 4.22 -5.84
C VAL A 76 7.28 5.46 -4.95
N ALA A 77 6.85 6.58 -5.51
CA ALA A 77 6.62 7.83 -4.78
C ALA A 77 5.12 8.15 -4.73
N GLY A 78 4.59 8.40 -3.52
CA GLY A 78 3.19 8.77 -3.35
C GLY A 78 2.98 10.28 -3.38
N LEU A 79 2.09 10.74 -4.25
CA LEU A 79 1.70 12.13 -4.42
C LEU A 79 0.25 12.31 -3.96
N ASN A 80 0.05 12.93 -2.81
CA ASN A 80 -1.27 13.23 -2.30
C ASN A 80 -1.91 14.39 -3.07
N THR A 81 -2.84 14.07 -3.98
CA THR A 81 -3.56 15.04 -4.81
C THR A 81 -4.79 15.66 -4.14
N ASP A 82 -5.17 15.22 -2.94
CA ASP A 82 -6.25 15.84 -2.16
C ASP A 82 -5.83 16.01 -0.69
N PRO A 83 -4.79 16.83 -0.43
CA PRO A 83 -4.22 16.98 0.91
C PRO A 83 -5.15 17.69 1.90
N LYS A 84 -6.24 18.31 1.42
CA LYS A 84 -7.27 18.94 2.27
C LYS A 84 -8.19 17.89 2.90
N ARG A 85 -8.36 16.73 2.27
CA ARG A 85 -9.26 15.65 2.73
C ARG A 85 -8.52 14.41 3.21
N SER A 86 -7.26 14.24 2.84
CA SER A 86 -6.43 13.10 3.24
C SER A 86 -5.08 13.58 3.77
N GLU A 87 -4.62 13.00 4.87
CA GLU A 87 -3.26 13.24 5.35
C GLU A 87 -2.22 12.64 4.40
N GLY A 88 -2.50 11.42 3.90
CA GLY A 88 -1.63 10.65 3.01
C GLY A 88 -0.36 10.19 3.73
N ASN A 89 -0.49 9.26 4.67
CA ASN A 89 0.63 8.80 5.52
C ASN A 89 1.75 8.10 4.72
N LEU A 90 1.41 7.50 3.57
CA LEU A 90 2.35 6.87 2.66
C LEU A 90 2.83 7.81 1.57
N CYS A 91 2.12 8.89 1.31
CA CYS A 91 2.48 9.89 0.32
C CYS A 91 3.63 10.76 0.83
N CYS A 92 4.71 10.84 0.05
CA CYS A 92 5.88 11.65 0.37
C CYS A 92 5.66 13.14 0.09
N TYR A 93 4.76 13.48 -0.84
CA TYR A 93 4.47 14.86 -1.20
C TYR A 93 2.96 15.13 -1.25
N LYS A 94 2.59 16.35 -0.89
CA LYS A 94 1.26 16.89 -1.05
C LYS A 94 1.28 17.79 -2.27
N VAL A 95 0.45 17.47 -3.25
CA VAL A 95 0.27 18.30 -4.44
C VAL A 95 -0.73 19.37 -4.06
N ASP A 96 -0.26 20.61 -4.06
CA ASP A 96 -1.11 21.77 -3.91
C ASP A 96 -0.68 22.83 -4.92
N ASN A 97 -1.69 23.38 -5.61
CA ASN A 97 -1.48 24.32 -6.73
C ASN A 97 -0.97 25.70 -6.25
N VAL A 98 -0.79 25.89 -4.94
CA VAL A 98 -0.39 27.16 -4.32
C VAL A 98 1.11 27.19 -4.05
N THR A 99 1.69 26.07 -3.67
CA THR A 99 3.09 26.00 -3.22
C THR A 99 4.03 25.36 -4.23
N HIS A 100 3.52 24.85 -5.36
CA HIS A 100 4.30 24.19 -6.41
C HIS A 100 5.26 23.11 -5.89
N ARG A 101 4.91 22.47 -4.76
CA ARG A 101 5.77 21.51 -4.04
C ARG A 101 6.23 20.34 -4.89
N PHE A 102 5.46 19.96 -5.90
CA PHE A 102 5.85 18.89 -6.80
C PHE A 102 7.08 19.25 -7.64
N SER A 103 7.22 20.50 -8.10
CA SER A 103 8.41 20.92 -8.87
C SER A 103 9.68 20.77 -8.04
N THR A 104 9.67 21.30 -6.80
CA THR A 104 10.79 21.14 -5.87
C THR A 104 11.07 19.68 -5.53
N ALA A 105 10.04 18.84 -5.44
CA ALA A 105 10.22 17.41 -5.22
C ALA A 105 10.90 16.72 -6.41
N LEU A 106 10.51 17.10 -7.63
CA LEU A 106 11.09 16.59 -8.86
C LEU A 106 12.54 17.05 -9.02
N ASP A 107 12.84 18.33 -8.79
CA ASP A 107 14.21 18.87 -8.85
C ASP A 107 15.13 18.11 -7.88
N ARG A 108 14.69 17.94 -6.63
CA ARG A 108 15.45 17.18 -5.62
C ARG A 108 15.61 15.71 -6.00
N LEU A 109 14.63 15.10 -6.65
CA LEU A 109 14.73 13.73 -7.15
C LEU A 109 15.81 13.63 -8.25
N LEU A 110 15.81 14.58 -9.20
CA LEU A 110 16.77 14.64 -10.32
C LEU A 110 18.19 14.94 -9.84
N GLU A 111 18.33 15.77 -8.80
CA GLU A 111 19.61 16.06 -8.14
C GLU A 111 20.10 14.93 -7.22
N GLY A 112 19.27 13.91 -6.96
CA GLY A 112 19.59 12.83 -6.02
C GLY A 112 19.45 13.20 -4.55
N ASP A 113 18.88 14.36 -4.21
CA ASP A 113 18.62 14.81 -2.83
C ASP A 113 17.35 14.20 -2.22
N PHE A 114 17.39 12.87 -2.08
CA PHE A 114 16.33 12.11 -1.44
C PHE A 114 16.89 10.94 -0.62
N LYS A 115 16.01 10.27 0.13
CA LYS A 115 16.36 9.07 0.89
C LYS A 115 15.43 7.92 0.54
N TRP A 116 16.03 6.78 0.26
CA TRP A 116 15.31 5.52 0.10
C TRP A 116 14.63 5.12 1.41
N ARG A 117 13.37 4.69 1.30
CA ARG A 117 12.63 4.06 2.40
C ARG A 117 12.18 2.68 1.96
N LEU A 118 13.00 1.68 2.27
CA LEU A 118 12.68 0.28 2.03
C LEU A 118 11.54 -0.16 2.95
N ARG A 119 10.51 -0.78 2.38
CA ARG A 119 9.36 -1.29 3.12
C ARG A 119 9.21 -2.78 2.90
N GLN A 120 9.00 -3.50 3.99
CA GLN A 120 8.68 -4.91 3.96
C GLN A 120 7.28 -5.12 3.38
N ARG A 121 7.08 -6.25 2.71
CA ARG A 121 5.80 -6.67 2.15
C ARG A 121 5.56 -8.14 2.44
N ILE A 122 4.29 -8.52 2.50
CA ILE A 122 3.87 -9.90 2.73
C ILE A 122 3.68 -10.58 1.37
N ARG A 123 4.40 -11.69 1.18
CA ARG A 123 4.16 -12.65 0.10
C ARG A 123 3.21 -13.73 0.59
N VAL A 124 2.20 -14.01 -0.21
CA VAL A 124 1.18 -15.02 0.10
C VAL A 124 1.26 -16.13 -0.93
N GLY A 125 1.35 -17.37 -0.46
CA GLY A 125 1.25 -18.55 -1.29
C GLY A 125 0.17 -19.48 -0.75
N MET A 126 -0.44 -20.24 -1.64
CA MET A 126 -1.42 -21.28 -1.35
C MET A 126 -0.84 -22.62 -1.75
N VAL A 127 -1.16 -23.67 -0.99
CA VAL A 127 -0.82 -25.05 -1.33
C VAL A 127 -2.12 -25.82 -1.43
N ASN A 128 -2.35 -26.48 -2.56
CA ASN A 128 -3.53 -27.34 -2.72
C ASN A 128 -3.32 -28.71 -2.03
N GLN A 129 -4.33 -29.59 -2.08
CA GLN A 129 -4.24 -30.91 -1.45
C GLN A 129 -3.19 -31.82 -2.11
N ASP A 130 -2.88 -31.61 -3.38
CA ASP A 130 -1.86 -32.35 -4.13
C ASP A 130 -0.43 -31.84 -3.87
N GLY A 131 -0.27 -30.82 -3.02
CA GLY A 131 1.00 -30.19 -2.72
C GLY A 131 1.47 -29.17 -3.75
N TYR A 132 0.64 -28.83 -4.75
CA TYR A 132 0.94 -27.77 -5.70
C TYR A 132 0.94 -26.41 -4.99
N TRP A 133 2.06 -25.72 -5.06
CA TRP A 133 2.23 -24.39 -4.51
C TRP A 133 1.95 -23.32 -5.58
N TYR A 134 1.14 -22.33 -5.22
CA TYR A 134 0.76 -21.20 -6.04
C TYR A 134 0.98 -19.89 -5.27
N GLU A 135 1.86 -19.03 -5.77
CA GLU A 135 2.05 -17.68 -5.26
C GLU A 135 0.95 -16.74 -5.76
N LEU A 136 0.37 -15.94 -4.87
CA LEU A 136 -0.51 -14.86 -5.32
C LEU A 136 0.32 -13.81 -6.08
N PRO A 137 -0.19 -13.24 -7.20
CA PRO A 137 0.61 -12.38 -8.08
C PRO A 137 0.95 -11.01 -7.48
N ARG A 138 0.51 -10.72 -6.25
CA ARG A 138 0.61 -9.41 -5.62
C ARG A 138 1.15 -9.52 -4.20
N TYR A 139 1.99 -8.55 -3.84
CA TYR A 139 2.51 -8.41 -2.49
C TYR A 139 1.71 -7.40 -1.68
N ALA A 140 1.40 -7.75 -0.43
CA ALA A 140 0.66 -6.85 0.46
C ALA A 140 1.64 -5.95 1.23
N LEU A 141 1.50 -4.63 1.07
CA LEU A 141 2.32 -3.67 1.82
C LEU A 141 1.85 -3.52 3.26
N ASN A 142 0.54 -3.48 3.50
CA ASN A 142 -0.01 -3.26 4.83
C ASN A 142 -0.33 -4.59 5.51
N GLU A 143 -1.40 -5.26 5.08
CA GLU A 143 -1.89 -6.46 5.73
C GLU A 143 -2.49 -7.48 4.74
N VAL A 144 -2.55 -8.72 5.21
CA VAL A 144 -3.31 -9.81 4.61
C VAL A 144 -4.35 -10.26 5.64
N PHE A 145 -5.60 -10.29 5.20
CA PHE A 145 -6.71 -10.83 5.98
C PHE A 145 -7.21 -12.12 5.34
N ILE A 146 -7.22 -13.20 6.10
CA ILE A 146 -7.71 -14.51 5.66
C ILE A 146 -8.90 -14.86 6.54
N ALA A 147 -10.05 -15.06 5.94
CA ALA A 147 -11.28 -15.35 6.63
C ALA A 147 -12.24 -16.12 5.74
N GLU A 148 -13.32 -16.58 6.37
CA GLU A 148 -14.42 -17.19 5.67
C GLU A 148 -15.13 -16.17 4.78
N SER A 149 -15.53 -16.63 3.59
CA SER A 149 -16.17 -15.77 2.59
C SER A 149 -17.58 -15.33 3.00
N ASP A 150 -18.28 -16.16 3.78
CA ASP A 150 -19.57 -15.85 4.37
C ASP A 150 -19.35 -15.20 5.74
N ALA A 151 -19.65 -13.90 5.83
CA ALA A 151 -19.48 -13.10 7.05
C ALA A 151 -20.32 -13.59 8.24
N SER A 152 -21.33 -14.43 8.01
CA SER A 152 -22.13 -15.03 9.09
C SER A 152 -21.47 -16.23 9.74
N ARG A 153 -20.41 -16.78 9.15
CA ARG A 153 -19.75 -18.01 9.61
C ARG A 153 -18.37 -17.70 10.21
N PRO A 154 -18.01 -18.32 11.33
CA PRO A 154 -16.67 -18.20 11.86
C PRO A 154 -15.68 -18.97 10.99
N SER A 155 -14.47 -18.44 10.88
CA SER A 155 -13.35 -19.10 10.26
C SER A 155 -12.77 -20.15 11.21
N HIS A 156 -12.56 -21.36 10.70
CA HIS A 156 -11.89 -22.45 11.40
C HIS A 156 -10.54 -22.72 10.73
N TYR A 157 -9.44 -22.56 11.44
CA TYR A 157 -8.11 -22.69 10.86
C TYR A 157 -7.10 -23.18 11.88
N ASN A 158 -6.03 -23.80 11.37
CA ASN A 158 -4.86 -24.15 12.15
C ASN A 158 -3.72 -23.21 11.78
N ILE A 159 -3.05 -22.65 12.77
CA ILE A 159 -1.89 -21.77 12.55
C ILE A 159 -0.62 -22.39 13.13
N GLY A 160 0.49 -22.24 12.42
CA GLY A 160 1.81 -22.59 12.91
C GLY A 160 2.85 -21.66 12.29
N ILE A 161 3.98 -21.54 12.99
CA ILE A 161 5.16 -20.82 12.49
C ILE A 161 6.23 -21.86 12.18
N ASP A 162 6.78 -21.81 10.97
CA ASP A 162 7.75 -22.77 10.46
C ASP A 162 7.25 -24.22 10.58
N GLN A 163 8.02 -25.08 11.26
CA GLN A 163 7.70 -26.49 11.48
C GLN A 163 7.18 -26.77 12.91
N HIS A 164 6.81 -25.74 13.66
CA HIS A 164 6.31 -25.90 15.02
C HIS A 164 4.89 -26.47 15.06
N GLN A 165 4.48 -26.93 16.25
CA GLN A 165 3.14 -27.44 16.48
C GLN A 165 2.09 -26.40 16.08
N ARG A 166 1.07 -26.88 15.35
CA ARG A 166 -0.04 -26.04 14.91
C ARG A 166 -1.08 -25.92 16.01
N GLU A 167 -1.64 -24.74 16.16
CA GLU A 167 -2.75 -24.44 17.06
C GLU A 167 -4.04 -24.31 16.28
N SER A 168 -5.14 -24.83 16.84
CA SER A 168 -6.47 -24.73 16.24
C SER A 168 -7.23 -23.54 16.79
N HIS A 169 -7.81 -22.74 15.90
CA HIS A 169 -8.48 -21.50 16.25
C HIS A 169 -9.83 -21.37 15.55
N ARG A 170 -10.75 -20.65 16.20
CA ARG A 170 -12.06 -20.28 15.67
C ARG A 170 -12.30 -18.79 15.93
N SER A 171 -12.37 -17.98 14.89
CA SER A 171 -12.57 -16.53 15.01
C SER A 171 -13.22 -15.94 13.75
N SER A 172 -13.30 -14.62 13.65
CA SER A 172 -13.71 -13.93 12.40
C SER A 172 -12.70 -14.08 11.25
N GLY A 173 -11.50 -14.59 11.54
CA GLY A 173 -10.40 -14.70 10.57
C GLY A 173 -9.05 -14.38 11.22
N ILE A 174 -8.01 -14.33 10.41
CA ILE A 174 -6.66 -13.94 10.80
C ILE A 174 -6.20 -12.71 10.03
N LEU A 175 -5.65 -11.74 10.78
CA LEU A 175 -5.03 -10.55 10.24
C LEU A 175 -3.51 -10.61 10.50
N MET A 176 -2.73 -10.49 9.43
CA MET A 176 -1.27 -10.39 9.46
C MET A 176 -0.85 -9.06 8.85
N CYS A 177 -0.08 -8.24 9.57
CA CYS A 177 0.33 -6.92 9.10
C CYS A 177 1.84 -6.71 9.15
N THR A 178 2.37 -5.90 8.23
CA THR A 178 3.75 -5.40 8.26
C THR A 178 3.89 -4.27 9.28
N GLY A 179 5.13 -3.80 9.50
CA GLY A 179 5.36 -2.57 10.26
C GLY A 179 4.62 -1.35 9.68
N THR A 180 4.45 -1.29 8.35
CA THR A 180 3.69 -0.21 7.70
C THR A 180 2.19 -0.36 7.97
N GLY A 181 1.66 -1.59 7.91
CA GLY A 181 0.23 -1.88 8.17
C GLY A 181 -0.19 -1.72 9.63
N SER A 182 0.73 -1.63 10.58
CA SER A 182 0.41 -1.49 12.01
C SER A 182 -0.39 -0.21 12.34
N SER A 183 -0.27 0.85 11.55
CA SER A 183 -1.06 2.08 11.70
C SER A 183 -2.37 2.07 10.89
N ALA A 184 -2.66 0.99 10.16
CA ALA A 184 -3.84 0.84 9.31
C ALA A 184 -4.93 0.03 10.02
N TRP A 185 -5.47 -1.03 9.39
CA TRP A 185 -6.58 -1.78 9.97
C TRP A 185 -6.20 -2.43 11.31
N TYR A 186 -4.96 -2.90 11.44
CA TYR A 186 -4.44 -3.40 12.71
C TYR A 186 -4.69 -2.43 13.87
N SER A 187 -4.35 -1.14 13.69
CA SER A 187 -4.54 -0.11 14.72
C SER A 187 -6.00 0.01 15.16
N SER A 188 -6.94 -0.20 14.24
CA SER A 188 -8.37 -0.18 14.57
C SER A 188 -8.78 -1.47 15.31
N ALA A 189 -8.34 -2.63 14.82
CA ALA A 189 -8.67 -3.93 15.39
C ALA A 189 -8.18 -4.12 16.84
N VAL A 190 -7.06 -3.48 17.22
CA VAL A 190 -6.49 -3.55 18.58
C VAL A 190 -6.83 -2.35 19.46
N SER A 191 -7.59 -1.37 18.95
CA SER A 191 -7.92 -0.15 19.70
C SER A 191 -8.91 -0.44 20.85
N PRO A 192 -8.73 0.15 22.06
CA PRO A 192 -9.61 -0.11 23.20
C PRO A 192 -11.10 0.19 22.94
N ILE A 193 -11.39 1.11 22.03
CA ILE A 193 -12.76 1.53 21.65
C ILE A 193 -13.50 0.44 20.86
N LEU A 194 -12.77 -0.40 20.09
CA LEU A 194 -13.32 -1.55 19.37
C LEU A 194 -13.21 -2.87 20.17
N CYS A 195 -12.45 -2.85 21.27
CA CYS A 195 -12.15 -4.00 22.14
C CYS A 195 -13.38 -4.55 22.93
N ALA A 196 -14.59 -4.03 22.68
CA ALA A 196 -15.84 -4.68 23.11
C ALA A 196 -16.14 -5.97 22.31
N TYR A 197 -15.50 -6.16 21.15
CA TYR A 197 -15.49 -7.42 20.39
C TYR A 197 -14.03 -7.81 20.20
N ARG A 198 -13.55 -8.87 20.85
CA ARG A 198 -12.20 -9.39 20.63
C ARG A 198 -12.16 -10.16 19.29
N PRO A 199 -11.54 -9.67 18.20
CA PRO A 199 -10.98 -10.58 17.22
C PRO A 199 -9.80 -11.28 17.89
N ALA A 200 -10.06 -12.47 18.44
CA ALA A 200 -9.01 -13.32 18.96
C ALA A 200 -8.09 -13.73 17.80
N ASN A 201 -6.80 -13.45 17.96
CA ASN A 201 -5.66 -13.79 17.11
C ASN A 201 -5.28 -12.74 16.07
N VAL A 202 -4.50 -11.76 16.54
CA VAL A 202 -3.74 -10.85 15.68
C VAL A 202 -2.26 -11.21 15.82
N ILE A 203 -1.60 -11.56 14.70
CA ILE A 203 -0.15 -11.82 14.71
C ILE A 203 0.57 -10.57 14.24
N GLN A 204 1.31 -9.97 15.17
CA GLN A 204 2.19 -8.84 14.88
C GLN A 204 3.59 -9.36 14.53
N THR A 205 4.01 -9.24 13.28
CA THR A 205 5.44 -9.32 12.95
C THR A 205 6.06 -7.99 13.34
N THR A 206 6.50 -7.85 14.59
CA THR A 206 7.37 -6.72 14.97
C THR A 206 8.76 -6.95 14.37
N ASN A 207 9.51 -5.86 14.14
CA ASN A 207 10.93 -5.83 13.74
C ASN A 207 11.90 -6.55 14.72
N ARG A 208 11.45 -7.52 15.52
CA ARG A 208 12.27 -8.37 16.40
C ARG A 208 12.44 -9.80 15.91
N PHE A 209 11.96 -10.15 14.72
CA PHE A 209 12.40 -11.37 14.03
C PHE A 209 13.43 -10.99 12.97
N CYS A 210 14.67 -11.45 13.14
CA CYS A 210 15.90 -11.13 12.37
C CYS A 210 16.71 -9.87 12.81
N SER A 211 17.23 -9.89 14.04
CA SER A 211 18.56 -9.31 14.34
C SER A 211 19.66 -10.39 14.47
N ALA A 212 19.32 -11.66 14.31
CA ALA A 212 20.32 -12.72 14.18
C ALA A 212 20.59 -12.95 12.69
N HIS A 213 21.69 -12.38 12.20
CA HIS A 213 22.33 -12.65 10.90
C HIS A 213 21.60 -12.16 9.64
N LEU A 214 21.67 -10.85 9.38
CA LEU A 214 21.71 -10.37 8.00
C LEU A 214 23.18 -10.34 7.55
N PRO A 215 23.58 -11.09 6.50
CA PRO A 215 24.88 -10.86 5.87
C PRO A 215 24.89 -9.43 5.30
N THR A 216 25.98 -8.72 5.57
CA THR A 216 26.29 -7.41 4.99
C THR A 216 26.22 -7.49 3.48
N VAL A 217 25.41 -6.65 2.85
CA VAL A 217 25.44 -6.44 1.40
C VAL A 217 26.82 -5.87 1.06
N PRO A 218 27.64 -6.54 0.23
CA PRO A 218 28.88 -5.96 -0.25
C PRO A 218 28.52 -4.76 -1.13
N ASN A 219 29.27 -3.68 -0.93
CA ASN A 219 29.22 -2.48 -1.77
C ASN A 219 29.09 -2.84 -3.25
N LEU A 220 28.10 -2.25 -3.91
CA LEU A 220 28.09 -2.14 -5.37
C LEU A 220 28.66 -0.76 -5.74
N PRO A 221 29.36 -0.68 -6.89
CA PRO A 221 30.35 0.36 -7.22
C PRO A 221 29.81 1.78 -7.23
#